data_AF-A0A7S0ZZE6-F1
#
_entry.id   AF-A0A7S0ZZE6-F1
#
_cell.length_a   1.000
_cell.length_b   1.000
_cell.length_c   1.000
_cell.angle_alpha   90.00
_cell.angle_beta   90.00
_cell.angle_gamma   90.00
#
_symmetry.space_group_name_H-M   'P 1'
#
loop_
_entity.id
_entity.type
_entity.pdbx_description
1 polymer ?
#
loop_
_entity_poly.entity_id
_entity_poly.type
_entity_poly.pdbx_seq_one_letter_code
_entity_poly.pdbx_strand_id
1 'polypeptide(L)'
;RGHTAIVRCSNCSRCVPKDKAVKRFNVRNMVDASSQRDIREASVYQQFMLPKLYLKMLYCVSCAIHGRVVRVRNKVLRASPEGRIYVRPVFGQPKGGGKGGAPAAAGAGGPAR
;
A
#
# COMPACT_ATOMS: atom_id res chain seq x y z
N ARG A 1 -16.88 5.32 23.44
CA ARG A 1 -15.78 6.30 23.22
C ARG A 1 -16.41 7.66 23.02
N GLY A 2 -16.17 8.62 23.92
CA GLY A 2 -16.82 9.94 23.91
C GLY A 2 -16.32 10.86 22.79
N HIS A 3 -15.06 11.30 22.85
CA HIS A 3 -14.45 12.15 21.83
C HIS A 3 -13.21 11.48 21.22
N THR A 4 -13.01 11.67 19.92
CA THR A 4 -11.81 11.22 19.21
C THR A 4 -11.27 12.36 18.37
N ALA A 5 -9.94 12.47 18.31
CA ALA A 5 -9.30 13.52 17.53
C ALA A 5 -9.81 13.51 16.07
N ILE A 6 -10.11 14.69 15.54
CA ILE A 6 -10.56 14.86 14.18
C ILE A 6 -9.35 14.87 13.25
N VAL A 7 -9.48 14.17 12.13
CA VAL A 7 -8.50 14.10 11.05
C VAL A 7 -9.14 14.66 9.79
N ARG A 8 -8.35 15.31 8.94
CA ARG A 8 -8.80 15.77 7.62
C ARG A 8 -8.47 14.75 6.55
N CYS A 9 -9.42 14.53 5.65
CA CYS A 9 -9.18 13.68 4.49
C CYS A 9 -8.12 14.30 3.58
N SER A 10 -7.22 13.47 3.03
CA SER A 10 -6.17 13.94 2.10
C SER A 10 -6.71 14.54 0.79
N ASN A 11 -7.90 14.11 0.34
CA ASN A 11 -8.45 14.52 -0.96
C ASN A 11 -9.57 15.55 -0.80
N CYS A 12 -10.53 15.26 0.08
CA CYS A 12 -11.76 16.04 0.24
C CYS A 12 -11.67 17.08 1.36
N SER A 13 -10.56 17.12 2.12
CA SER A 13 -10.32 17.92 3.34
C SER A 13 -11.41 17.85 4.44
N ARG A 14 -12.44 17.01 4.25
CA ARG A 14 -13.55 16.81 5.20
C ARG A 14 -13.07 16.34 6.56
N CYS A 15 -13.68 16.87 7.62
CA CYS A 15 -13.52 16.41 9.00
C CYS A 15 -14.05 14.99 9.16
N VAL A 16 -13.19 14.07 9.62
CA VAL A 16 -13.57 12.68 9.93
C VAL A 16 -12.91 12.29 11.26
N PRO A 17 -13.63 11.62 12.17
CA PRO A 17 -13.01 11.15 13.41
C PRO A 17 -11.93 10.10 13.10
N LYS A 18 -10.83 10.12 13.88
CA LYS A 18 -9.67 9.23 13.68
C LYS A 18 -10.06 7.76 13.60
N ASP A 19 -11.07 7.30 14.32
CA ASP A 19 -11.47 5.89 14.36
C ASP A 19 -12.27 5.47 13.11
N LYS A 20 -12.92 6.41 12.41
CA LYS A 20 -13.70 6.15 11.19
C LYS A 20 -12.90 6.39 9.91
N ALA A 21 -11.83 7.20 9.98
CA ALA A 21 -11.00 7.49 8.83
C ALA A 21 -10.39 6.19 8.27
N VAL A 22 -10.51 5.99 6.96
CA VAL A 22 -9.88 4.86 6.28
C VAL A 22 -8.39 5.18 6.15
N LYS A 23 -7.58 4.56 7.01
CA LYS A 23 -6.13 4.75 7.01
C LYS A 23 -5.47 3.70 6.11
N ARG A 24 -4.60 4.15 5.21
CA ARG A 24 -3.74 3.28 4.40
C ARG A 24 -2.32 3.78 4.51
N PHE A 25 -1.41 2.87 4.85
CA PHE A 25 0.01 3.16 4.85
C PHE A 25 0.56 2.71 3.50
N ASN A 26 0.89 3.70 2.66
CA ASN A 26 1.49 3.44 1.36
C ASN A 26 3.00 3.60 1.52
N VAL A 27 3.71 2.50 1.32
CA VAL A 27 5.16 2.50 1.16
C VAL A 27 5.43 2.43 -0.33
N ARG A 28 6.05 3.46 -0.89
CA ARG A 28 6.42 3.50 -2.30
C ARG A 28 7.87 3.92 -2.43
N ASN A 29 8.59 3.42 -3.41
CA ASN A 29 9.89 3.99 -3.75
C ASN A 29 9.67 5.41 -4.26
N MET A 30 10.64 6.31 -4.07
CA MET A 30 10.56 7.67 -4.64
C MET A 30 10.47 7.66 -6.17
N VAL A 31 11.02 6.63 -6.80
CA VAL A 31 11.10 6.49 -8.25
C VAL A 31 10.33 5.24 -8.68
N ASP A 32 9.61 5.36 -9.80
CA ASP A 32 8.91 4.23 -10.42
C ASP A 32 9.88 3.13 -10.89
N ALA A 33 9.38 1.91 -11.06
CA ALA A 33 10.21 0.76 -11.44
C ALA A 33 10.84 0.91 -12.84
N SER A 34 10.19 1.65 -13.73
CA SER A 34 10.69 1.95 -15.08
C SER A 34 11.95 2.81 -15.04
N SER A 35 11.88 3.96 -14.37
CA SER A 35 12.98 4.93 -14.27
C SER A 35 14.10 4.51 -13.31
N GLN A 36 13.97 3.39 -12.60
CA GLN A 36 15.02 2.87 -11.72
C GLN A 36 16.29 2.46 -12.48
N ARG A 37 16.19 2.07 -13.76
CA ARG A 37 17.37 1.69 -14.57
C ARG A 37 18.17 2.93 -14.96
N ASP A 38 17.50 3.93 -15.53
CA ASP A 38 18.11 5.19 -15.96
C ASP A 38 18.84 5.90 -14.81
N ILE A 39 18.24 5.92 -13.61
CA ILE A 39 18.86 6.54 -12.44
C ILE A 39 20.08 5.75 -11.96
N ARG A 40 20.09 4.41 -12.08
CA ARG A 40 21.26 3.60 -11.68
C ARG A 40 22.41 3.80 -12.66
N GLU A 41 22.12 3.84 -13.96
CA GLU A 41 23.12 4.09 -15.01
C GLU A 41 23.71 5.50 -14.92
N ALA A 42 22.88 6.50 -14.57
CA ALA A 42 23.33 7.88 -14.37
C ALA A 42 23.99 8.12 -12.99
N SER A 43 23.90 7.18 -12.05
CA SER A 43 24.47 7.36 -10.71
C SER A 43 25.95 7.00 -10.67
N VAL A 44 26.74 7.80 -9.96
CA VAL A 44 28.18 7.54 -9.74
C VAL A 44 28.39 6.31 -8.83
N TYR A 45 27.40 5.96 -8.01
CA TYR A 45 27.46 4.85 -7.08
C TYR A 45 27.00 3.53 -7.73
N GLN A 46 27.83 2.49 -7.66
CA GLN A 46 27.48 1.17 -8.23
C GLN A 46 26.25 0.52 -7.57
N GLN A 47 25.98 0.84 -6.31
CA GLN A 47 24.77 0.40 -5.60
C GLN A 47 24.09 1.60 -4.95
N PHE A 48 23.25 2.29 -5.72
CA PHE A 48 22.42 3.35 -5.15
C PHE A 48 21.14 2.77 -4.54
N MET A 49 21.00 2.88 -3.22
CA MET A 49 19.75 2.54 -2.53
C MET A 49 18.77 3.70 -2.61
N LEU A 50 17.72 3.56 -3.44
CA LEU A 50 16.69 4.58 -3.56
C LEU A 50 15.82 4.66 -2.28
N PRO A 51 15.65 5.86 -1.69
CA PRO A 51 14.76 6.04 -0.54
C PRO A 51 13.30 5.71 -0.84
N LYS A 52 12.57 5.39 0.24
CA LYS A 52 11.14 5.08 0.22
C LYS A 52 10.33 6.25 0.78
N LEU A 53 9.24 6.58 0.12
CA LEU A 53 8.18 7.47 0.59
C LEU A 53 7.23 6.69 1.48
N TYR A 54 7.08 7.17 2.71
CA TYR A 54 6.14 6.66 3.69
C TYR A 54 4.95 7.61 3.81
N LEU A 55 3.83 7.26 3.18
CA LEU A 55 2.65 8.11 3.12
C LEU A 55 1.49 7.46 3.88
N LYS A 56 1.06 8.12 4.96
CA LYS A 56 -0.14 7.73 5.69
C LYS A 56 -1.36 8.44 5.12
N MET A 57 -1.96 7.83 4.11
CA MET A 57 -3.17 8.36 3.49
C MET A 57 -4.38 8.16 4.41
N LEU A 58 -5.15 9.22 4.60
CA LEU A 58 -6.30 9.28 5.49
C LEU A 58 -7.50 9.71 4.67
N TYR A 59 -8.47 8.81 4.47
CA TYR A 59 -9.62 9.08 3.61
C TYR A 59 -10.94 9.22 4.38
N CYS A 60 -11.80 10.11 3.87
CA CYS A 60 -13.23 10.12 4.12
C CYS A 60 -13.89 8.88 3.47
N VAL A 61 -14.99 8.35 4.04
CA VAL A 61 -15.64 7.12 3.53
C VAL A 61 -16.03 7.28 2.06
N SER A 62 -16.52 8.46 1.68
CA SER A 62 -16.87 8.79 0.30
C SER A 62 -15.67 8.68 -0.66
N CYS A 63 -14.53 9.31 -0.33
CA CYS A 63 -13.32 9.20 -1.15
C CYS A 63 -12.76 7.78 -1.21
N ALA A 64 -12.89 7.01 -0.12
CA ALA A 64 -12.42 5.64 -0.10
C ALA A 64 -13.21 4.73 -1.05
N ILE A 65 -14.52 4.96 -1.21
CA ILE A 65 -15.37 4.23 -2.15
C ILE A 65 -15.11 4.71 -3.59
N HIS A 66 -15.07 6.03 -3.81
CA HIS A 66 -14.84 6.60 -5.13
C HIS A 66 -13.47 6.20 -5.72
N GLY A 67 -12.41 6.27 -4.89
CA GLY A 67 -11.06 5.83 -5.26
C GLY A 67 -10.87 4.30 -5.26
N ARG A 68 -11.93 3.51 -5.05
CA ARG A 68 -11.89 2.03 -5.00
C ARG A 68 -10.86 1.46 -4.03
N VAL A 69 -10.53 2.21 -2.98
CA VAL A 69 -9.65 1.78 -1.87
C VAL A 69 -10.39 0.80 -0.97
N VAL A 70 -11.69 0.98 -0.83
CA VAL A 70 -12.61 0.06 -0.13
C VAL A 70 -13.71 -0.37 -1.10
N ARG A 71 -14.15 -1.62 -0.99
CA ARG A 71 -15.27 -2.18 -1.75
C ARG A 71 -16.38 -2.63 -0.80
N VAL A 72 -17.62 -2.59 -1.30
CA VAL A 72 -18.79 -3.12 -0.59
C VAL A 72 -18.65 -4.65 -0.49
N ARG A 73 -18.93 -5.21 0.69
CA ARG A 73 -18.81 -6.65 1.01
C ARG A 73 -20.14 -7.19 1.52
N ASN A 74 -20.37 -8.50 1.40
CA ASN A 74 -21.53 -9.17 1.99
C ASN A 74 -21.51 -9.11 3.54
N LYS A 75 -22.67 -9.25 4.21
CA LYS A 75 -22.86 -9.25 5.67
C LYS A 75 -21.89 -10.19 6.39
N VAL A 76 -21.74 -11.42 5.90
CA VAL A 76 -20.83 -12.42 6.47
C VAL A 76 -19.37 -11.92 6.44
N LEU A 77 -18.91 -11.43 5.30
CA LEU A 77 -17.54 -10.91 5.12
C LEU A 77 -17.30 -9.56 5.82
N ARG A 78 -18.35 -8.80 6.14
CA ARG A 78 -18.24 -7.56 6.94
C ARG A 78 -18.01 -7.86 8.42
N ALA A 79 -18.66 -8.92 8.92
CA ALA A 79 -18.51 -9.38 10.29
C ALA A 79 -17.18 -10.11 10.51
N SER A 80 -16.65 -10.79 9.47
CA SER A 80 -15.43 -11.56 9.61
C SER A 80 -14.16 -10.68 9.71
N PRO A 81 -13.18 -11.05 10.57
CA PRO A 81 -11.93 -10.31 10.73
C PRO A 81 -11.06 -10.32 9.47
N GLU A 82 -11.09 -11.40 8.69
CA GLU A 82 -10.25 -11.59 7.49
C GLU A 82 -10.57 -10.60 6.36
N GLY A 83 -11.81 -10.09 6.29
CA GLY A 83 -12.22 -9.12 5.27
C GLY A 83 -11.71 -7.70 5.50
N ARG A 84 -11.05 -7.43 6.64
CA ARG A 84 -10.52 -6.10 6.97
C ARG A 84 -9.29 -5.73 6.14
N ILE A 85 -8.58 -6.72 5.59
CA ILE A 85 -7.36 -6.53 4.82
C ILE A 85 -7.72 -6.52 3.33
N TYR A 86 -7.62 -5.34 2.70
CA TYR A 86 -7.58 -5.27 1.24
C TYR A 86 -6.16 -5.66 0.80
N VAL A 87 -5.90 -6.96 0.66
CA VAL A 87 -4.74 -7.42 -0.11
C VAL A 87 -5.09 -7.14 -1.56
N ARG A 88 -4.36 -6.23 -2.23
CA ARG A 88 -4.48 -6.09 -3.68
C ARG A 88 -4.06 -7.45 -4.26
N PRO A 89 -4.94 -8.21 -4.92
CA PRO A 89 -4.53 -9.45 -5.55
C PRO A 89 -3.49 -9.06 -6.60
N VAL A 90 -2.27 -9.60 -6.45
CA VAL A 90 -1.23 -9.48 -7.46
C VAL A 90 -1.70 -10.33 -8.64
N PHE A 91 -1.70 -9.76 -9.84
CA PHE A 91 -2.03 -10.50 -11.06
C PHE A 91 -0.97 -11.59 -11.22
N GLY A 92 -1.37 -12.86 -11.08
CA GLY A 92 -0.48 -14.03 -11.10
C GLY A 92 -0.28 -14.77 -9.76
N GLN A 93 -0.82 -14.29 -8.64
CA GLN A 93 -0.76 -15.04 -7.37
C GLN A 93 -2.02 -15.92 -7.19
N PRO A 94 -1.89 -17.22 -6.87
CA PRO A 94 -3.04 -18.06 -6.58
C PRO A 94 -3.84 -17.50 -5.39
N LYS A 95 -5.17 -17.50 -5.52
CA LYS A 95 -6.10 -17.03 -4.50
C LYS A 95 -6.03 -17.94 -3.27
N GLY A 96 -5.51 -17.43 -2.17
CA GLY A 96 -5.74 -17.99 -0.84
C GLY A 96 -4.47 -18.16 -0.01
N GLY A 97 -4.52 -17.71 1.24
CA GLY A 97 -3.48 -17.95 2.23
C GLY A 97 -2.72 -16.69 2.60
N GLY A 98 -3.15 -16.03 3.68
CA GLY A 98 -2.34 -15.00 4.30
C GLY A 98 -1.03 -15.58 4.83
N LYS A 99 0.05 -14.83 4.66
CA LYS A 99 1.17 -14.62 5.60
C LYS A 99 2.11 -13.61 4.96
N GLY A 100 2.71 -12.78 5.82
CA GLY A 100 3.50 -11.61 5.42
C GLY A 100 4.60 -11.95 4.42
N GLY A 101 4.77 -11.07 3.44
CA GLY A 101 5.88 -11.15 2.50
C GLY A 101 7.19 -10.91 3.23
N ALA A 102 8.05 -11.91 3.25
CA ALA A 102 9.49 -11.67 3.26
C ALA A 102 9.90 -11.31 1.82
N PRO A 103 10.69 -10.25 1.58
CA PRO A 103 11.37 -10.10 0.31
C PRO A 103 12.42 -11.22 0.22
N ALA A 104 12.25 -12.15 -0.72
CA ALA A 104 13.28 -13.14 -1.02
C ALA A 104 14.53 -12.39 -1.49
N ALA A 105 15.64 -12.73 -0.84
CA ALA A 105 16.95 -12.15 -1.03
C ALA A 105 17.45 -12.33 -2.47
N ALA A 106 18.22 -11.34 -2.93
CA ALA A 106 19.12 -11.48 -4.06
C ALA A 106 20.10 -12.62 -3.77
N GLY A 107 20.16 -13.61 -4.66
CA GLY A 107 21.15 -14.69 -4.65
C GLY A 107 21.81 -14.76 -6.01
N ALA A 108 23.13 -14.57 -6.01
CA ALA A 108 24.02 -14.57 -7.15
C ALA A 108 24.04 -15.90 -7.94
N GLY A 109 24.46 -15.82 -9.21
CA GLY A 109 24.92 -16.98 -9.97
C GLY A 109 24.67 -16.86 -11.48
N GLY A 110 25.62 -16.32 -12.23
CA GLY A 110 25.87 -16.81 -13.60
C GLY A 110 26.74 -18.08 -13.55
N PRO A 111 27.23 -18.63 -14.67
CA PRO A 111 26.79 -18.51 -16.08
C PRO A 111 26.46 -19.90 -16.70
N ALA A 112 25.84 -19.95 -17.90
CA ALA A 112 26.06 -20.99 -18.93
C ALA A 112 25.15 -20.81 -20.18
N ARG A 113 25.62 -20.08 -21.19
CA ARG A 113 25.81 -20.50 -22.60
C ARG A 113 26.26 -19.31 -23.44
#